data_AF-A0A9E3NJV2-F1
#
_entry.id   AF-A0A9E3NJV2-F1
#
_cell.length_a   1.000
_cell.length_b   1.000
_cell.length_c   1.000
_cell.angle_alpha   90.00
_cell.angle_beta   90.00
_cell.angle_gamma   90.00
#
_symmetry.space_group_name_H-M   'P 1'
#
loop_
_entity.id
_entity.type
_entity.pdbx_description
1 polymer ?
#
loop_
_entity_poly.entity_id
_entity_poly.type
_entity_poly.pdbx_seq_one_letter_code
_entity_poly.pdbx_strand_id
1 'polypeptide(L)'
;MAQKGILKRIGRGKFTLGEGKNYIPEISSATKSIFKKLKAEFPYANLCMWNTSIINEFMQHQPNRFFVLVETDKETTNSVFYFLREIKKSVFIEPTKDILEKYVVNESEVFIIKPLVTEAPTKNINGVETATIEKMLVDIFCDDVIFFAQQGAEMRTIFINAFEKYTINQNKMLRYADRRSNKDELNQYVKTISNLWQY
;
A
#
# COMPACT_ATOMS: atom_id res chain seq x y z
N MET A 1 38.04 18.45 7.87
CA MET A 1 37.11 18.36 6.73
C MET A 1 35.72 18.05 7.29
N ALA A 2 34.83 19.03 7.34
CA ALA A 2 33.47 18.84 7.85
C ALA A 2 32.60 18.21 6.76
N GLN A 3 32.26 16.92 6.91
CA GLN A 3 31.29 16.27 6.05
C GLN A 3 29.93 16.92 6.34
N LYS A 4 29.45 17.80 5.45
CA LYS A 4 28.08 18.34 5.52
C LYS A 4 27.13 17.15 5.35
N GLY A 5 26.76 16.50 6.45
CA GLY A 5 25.74 15.46 6.45
C GLY A 5 24.43 16.07 5.99
N ILE A 6 23.94 15.64 4.83
CA ILE A 6 22.63 16.06 4.32
C ILE A 6 21.58 15.54 5.30
N LEU A 7 20.85 16.44 5.96
CA LEU A 7 19.77 16.11 6.87
C LEU A 7 18.48 15.92 6.07
N LYS A 8 17.88 14.72 6.14
CA LYS A 8 16.58 14.42 5.52
C LYS A 8 15.48 14.35 6.56
N ARG A 9 14.36 15.02 6.28
CA ARG A 9 13.16 15.04 7.11
C ARG A 9 12.39 13.72 7.02
N ILE A 10 12.23 13.02 8.14
CA ILE A 10 11.41 11.79 8.31
C ILE A 10 10.12 12.05 9.10
N GLY A 11 9.95 13.27 9.59
CA GLY A 11 8.78 13.72 10.33
C GLY A 11 8.86 15.21 10.65
N ARG A 12 7.83 15.75 11.30
CA ARG A 12 7.84 17.14 11.76
C ARG A 12 8.88 17.27 12.87
N GLY A 13 9.93 18.05 12.61
CA GLY A 13 11.05 18.23 13.54
C GLY A 13 12.00 17.02 13.63
N LYS A 14 11.82 15.98 12.82
CA LYS A 14 12.64 14.75 12.86
C LYS A 14 13.42 14.56 11.57
N PHE A 15 14.72 14.34 11.71
CA PHE A 15 15.66 14.22 10.61
C PHE A 15 16.55 12.98 10.77
N THR A 16 17.04 12.46 9.65
CA THR A 16 18.08 11.43 9.58
C THR A 16 19.25 11.92 8.71
N LEU A 17 20.44 11.37 8.93
CA LEU A 17 21.66 11.69 8.19
C LEU A 17 21.74 10.83 6.92
N GLY A 18 21.99 11.44 5.76
CA GLY A 18 22.26 10.75 4.50
C GLY A 18 21.38 11.21 3.33
N GLU A 19 21.72 10.74 2.12
CA GLU A 19 20.89 10.97 0.93
C GLU A 19 19.63 10.12 0.97
N GLY A 20 18.49 10.78 0.80
CA GLY A 20 17.20 10.13 0.89
C GLY A 20 16.82 9.34 -0.34
N LYS A 21 16.63 8.03 -0.20
CA LYS A 21 16.01 7.20 -1.23
C LYS A 21 14.49 7.27 -1.13
N ASN A 22 13.84 7.77 -2.17
CA ASN A 22 12.38 7.79 -2.28
C ASN A 22 11.94 6.53 -3.04
N TYR A 23 10.98 5.81 -2.47
CA TYR A 23 10.38 4.67 -3.17
C TYR A 23 9.51 5.17 -4.33
N ILE A 24 9.61 4.51 -5.49
CA ILE A 24 8.78 4.76 -6.69
C ILE A 24 8.29 3.40 -7.20
N PRO A 25 7.02 3.00 -6.93
CA PRO A 25 6.48 1.75 -7.43
C PRO A 25 6.38 1.78 -8.95
N GLU A 26 6.61 0.63 -9.55
CA GLU A 26 6.40 0.42 -10.96
C GLU A 26 4.90 0.45 -11.29
N ILE A 27 4.54 1.15 -12.36
CA ILE A 27 3.17 1.22 -12.87
C ILE A 27 3.12 0.51 -14.21
N SER A 28 2.49 -0.67 -14.23
CA SER A 28 2.32 -1.43 -15.47
C SER A 28 1.39 -0.71 -16.45
N SER A 29 1.53 -1.01 -17.74
CA SER A 29 0.63 -0.51 -18.78
C SER A 29 -0.82 -0.96 -18.55
N ALA A 30 -1.02 -2.18 -18.04
CA ALA A 30 -2.33 -2.72 -17.67
C ALA A 30 -2.97 -1.90 -16.54
N THR A 31 -2.22 -1.64 -15.46
CA THR A 31 -2.64 -0.77 -14.35
C THR A 31 -3.02 0.61 -14.87
N LYS A 32 -2.17 1.23 -15.70
CA LYS A 32 -2.46 2.56 -16.26
C LYS A 32 -3.73 2.58 -17.12
N SER A 33 -3.96 1.54 -17.92
CA SER A 33 -5.16 1.40 -18.76
C SER A 33 -6.43 1.32 -17.92
N ILE A 34 -6.45 0.48 -16.87
CA ILE A 34 -7.60 0.35 -15.98
C ILE A 34 -7.85 1.64 -15.20
N PHE A 35 -6.80 2.29 -14.69
CA PHE A 35 -6.93 3.54 -13.95
C PHE A 35 -7.56 4.63 -14.80
N LYS A 36 -7.14 4.74 -16.07
CA LYS A 36 -7.71 5.71 -17.02
C LYS A 36 -9.20 5.47 -17.26
N LYS A 37 -9.61 4.20 -17.39
CA LYS A 37 -11.04 3.83 -17.53
C LYS A 37 -11.85 4.22 -16.28
N LEU A 38 -11.33 3.90 -15.10
CA LEU A 38 -11.95 4.27 -13.82
C LEU A 38 -12.07 5.80 -13.67
N LYS A 39 -11.02 6.56 -14.02
CA LYS A 39 -11.07 8.03 -13.96
C LYS A 39 -11.99 8.66 -15.00
N ALA A 40 -12.19 8.03 -16.16
CA ALA A 40 -13.15 8.50 -17.15
C ALA A 40 -14.59 8.31 -16.66
N GLU A 41 -14.89 7.16 -16.05
CA GLU A 41 -16.22 6.84 -15.53
C GLU A 41 -16.53 7.58 -14.21
N PHE A 42 -15.53 7.69 -13.33
CA PHE A 42 -15.66 8.28 -12.00
C PHE A 42 -14.70 9.47 -11.83
N PRO A 43 -14.90 10.58 -12.57
CA PRO A 43 -13.95 11.70 -12.60
C PRO A 43 -13.79 12.40 -11.24
N TYR A 44 -14.83 12.40 -10.41
CA TYR A 44 -14.86 13.05 -9.10
C TYR A 44 -14.52 12.13 -7.93
N ALA A 45 -14.44 10.81 -8.15
CA ALA A 45 -14.09 9.88 -7.09
C ALA A 45 -12.61 10.00 -6.74
N ASN A 46 -12.30 10.00 -5.44
CA ASN A 46 -10.95 9.74 -4.98
C ASN A 46 -10.60 8.31 -5.36
N LEU A 47 -9.44 8.10 -5.96
CA LEU A 47 -9.00 6.77 -6.40
C LEU A 47 -7.55 6.57 -5.96
N CYS A 48 -7.25 5.37 -5.49
CA CYS A 48 -5.90 4.86 -5.31
C CYS A 48 -5.85 3.44 -5.87
N MET A 49 -4.88 3.17 -6.74
CA MET A 49 -4.73 1.84 -7.34
C MET A 49 -3.29 1.37 -7.31
N TRP A 50 -3.10 0.13 -6.86
CA TRP A 50 -1.79 -0.49 -6.78
C TRP A 50 -1.89 -2.02 -6.79
N ASN A 51 -0.86 -2.68 -7.29
CA ASN A 51 -0.77 -4.13 -7.30
C ASN A 51 0.08 -4.60 -6.11
N THR A 52 -0.35 -5.61 -5.35
CA THR A 52 0.43 -6.12 -4.20
C THR A 52 1.79 -6.70 -4.60
N SER A 53 2.03 -6.98 -5.88
CA SER A 53 3.34 -7.37 -6.41
C SER A 53 4.43 -6.35 -6.16
N ILE A 54 4.09 -5.06 -5.96
CA ILE A 54 5.08 -4.03 -5.63
C ILE A 54 5.75 -4.27 -4.27
N ILE A 55 5.17 -5.13 -3.43
CA ILE A 55 5.73 -5.54 -2.13
C ILE A 55 6.92 -6.50 -2.33
N ASN A 56 7.01 -7.19 -3.47
CA ASN A 56 8.02 -8.24 -3.74
C ASN A 56 9.47 -7.79 -3.53
N GLU A 57 9.77 -6.51 -3.74
CA GLU A 57 11.10 -5.94 -3.51
C GLU A 57 11.54 -6.03 -2.04
N PHE A 58 10.58 -6.11 -1.12
CA PHE A 58 10.79 -6.19 0.33
C PHE A 58 10.66 -7.61 0.87
N MET A 59 10.22 -8.56 0.04
CA MET A 59 9.91 -9.92 0.45
C MET A 59 11.10 -10.86 0.28
N GLN A 60 11.24 -11.80 1.19
CA GLN A 60 12.10 -12.98 1.03
C GLN A 60 11.33 -14.09 0.33
N HIS A 61 10.06 -14.31 0.71
CA HIS A 61 9.21 -15.36 0.14
C HIS A 61 8.05 -14.76 -0.65
N GLN A 62 8.21 -14.61 -1.96
CA GLN A 62 7.19 -14.03 -2.82
C GLN A 62 6.03 -15.00 -3.05
N PRO A 63 4.76 -14.56 -2.90
CA PRO A 63 3.62 -15.39 -3.22
C PRO A 63 3.48 -15.54 -4.74
N ASN A 64 2.84 -16.62 -5.16
CA ASN A 64 2.53 -16.83 -6.59
C ASN A 64 1.29 -16.05 -7.06
N ARG A 65 0.70 -15.21 -6.20
CA ARG A 65 -0.53 -14.45 -6.49
C ARG A 65 -0.46 -13.05 -5.92
N PHE A 66 -1.00 -12.13 -6.70
CA PHE A 66 -1.07 -10.71 -6.36
C PHE A 66 -2.45 -10.17 -6.66
N PHE A 67 -2.83 -9.12 -5.93
CA PHE A 67 -4.12 -8.46 -6.07
C PHE A 67 -3.91 -7.05 -6.59
N VAL A 68 -4.80 -6.59 -7.47
CA VAL A 68 -4.91 -5.18 -7.81
C VAL A 68 -5.91 -4.55 -6.84
N LEU A 69 -5.41 -3.76 -5.90
CA LEU A 69 -6.25 -3.03 -4.97
C LEU A 69 -6.74 -1.76 -5.65
N VAL A 70 -8.06 -1.56 -5.64
CA VAL A 70 -8.73 -0.36 -6.13
C VAL A 70 -9.48 0.24 -4.95
N GLU A 71 -8.97 1.36 -4.45
CA GLU A 71 -9.52 2.05 -3.31
C GLU A 71 -10.24 3.31 -3.77
N THR A 72 -11.46 3.52 -3.29
CA THR A 72 -12.31 4.63 -3.71
C THR A 72 -13.16 5.16 -2.56
N ASP A 73 -13.85 6.29 -2.73
CA ASP A 73 -14.79 6.79 -1.73
C ASP A 73 -15.84 5.71 -1.38
N LYS A 74 -16.24 5.60 -0.11
CA LYS A 74 -17.13 4.53 0.38
C LYS A 74 -18.42 4.42 -0.44
N GLU A 75 -18.96 5.57 -0.83
CA GLU A 75 -20.18 5.74 -1.63
C GLU A 75 -20.03 5.20 -3.05
N THR A 76 -18.80 5.12 -3.56
CA THR A 76 -18.49 4.74 -4.95
C THR A 76 -17.98 3.30 -5.10
N THR A 77 -17.68 2.60 -4.00
CA THR A 77 -17.17 1.21 -3.97
C THR A 77 -18.02 0.26 -4.83
N ASN A 78 -19.35 0.29 -4.66
CA ASN A 78 -20.24 -0.60 -5.41
C ASN A 78 -20.27 -0.26 -6.91
N SER A 79 -20.29 1.02 -7.26
CA SER A 79 -20.28 1.46 -8.67
C SER A 79 -18.98 1.03 -9.36
N VAL A 80 -17.83 1.22 -8.70
CA VAL A 80 -16.53 0.76 -9.20
C VAL A 80 -16.50 -0.76 -9.37
N PHE A 81 -17.06 -1.51 -8.42
CA PHE A 81 -17.17 -2.97 -8.52
C PHE A 81 -17.96 -3.41 -9.75
N TYR A 82 -19.17 -2.87 -9.95
CA TYR A 82 -20.01 -3.25 -11.10
C TYR A 82 -19.37 -2.84 -12.42
N PHE A 83 -18.76 -1.66 -12.49
CA PHE A 83 -18.03 -1.22 -13.68
C PHE A 83 -16.90 -2.18 -14.06
N LEU A 84 -16.06 -2.58 -13.10
CA LEU A 84 -14.96 -3.52 -13.38
C LEU A 84 -15.50 -4.91 -13.79
N ARG A 85 -16.62 -5.34 -13.24
CA ARG A 85 -17.31 -6.58 -13.65
C ARG A 85 -17.84 -6.50 -15.09
N GLU A 86 -18.38 -5.36 -15.50
CA GLU A 86 -18.87 -5.13 -16.87
C GLU A 86 -17.75 -5.24 -17.89
N ILE A 87 -16.57 -4.69 -17.59
CA ILE A 87 -15.37 -4.84 -18.41
C ILE A 87 -14.64 -6.18 -18.19
N LYS A 88 -15.36 -7.19 -17.67
CA LYS A 88 -14.94 -8.60 -17.53
C LYS A 88 -13.70 -8.82 -16.65
N LYS A 89 -13.52 -8.01 -15.61
CA LYS A 89 -12.53 -8.30 -14.58
C LYS A 89 -13.07 -9.26 -13.53
N SER A 90 -12.17 -10.03 -12.92
CA SER A 90 -12.45 -10.76 -11.68
C SER A 90 -12.33 -9.77 -10.52
N VAL A 91 -13.43 -9.53 -9.82
CA VAL A 91 -13.55 -8.44 -8.85
C VAL A 91 -14.23 -8.95 -7.59
N PHE A 92 -13.72 -8.53 -6.44
CA PHE A 92 -14.28 -8.79 -5.12
C PHE A 92 -14.35 -7.49 -4.32
N ILE A 93 -15.40 -7.32 -3.52
CA ILE A 93 -15.46 -6.24 -2.52
C ILE A 93 -15.08 -6.86 -1.18
N GLU A 94 -14.05 -6.31 -0.53
CA GLU A 94 -13.62 -6.67 0.84
C GLU A 94 -13.77 -8.17 1.16
N PRO A 95 -13.12 -9.06 0.38
CA PRO A 95 -13.33 -10.50 0.49
C PRO A 95 -12.87 -11.02 1.85
N THR A 96 -13.55 -12.04 2.37
CA THR A 96 -13.09 -12.81 3.53
C THR A 96 -12.01 -13.80 3.12
N LYS A 97 -11.28 -14.36 4.10
CA LYS A 97 -10.31 -15.44 3.86
C LYS A 97 -10.93 -16.61 3.10
N ASP A 98 -12.14 -17.02 3.50
CA ASP A 98 -12.89 -18.09 2.84
C ASP A 98 -13.18 -17.78 1.36
N ILE A 99 -13.53 -16.52 1.06
CA ILE A 99 -13.78 -16.10 -0.33
C ILE A 99 -12.48 -16.16 -1.15
N LEU A 100 -11.38 -15.67 -0.59
CA LEU A 100 -10.07 -15.71 -1.25
C LEU A 100 -9.62 -17.16 -1.50
N GLU A 101 -9.79 -18.05 -0.53
CA GLU A 101 -9.36 -19.45 -0.63
C GLU A 101 -10.19 -20.26 -1.64
N LYS A 102 -11.50 -20.00 -1.74
CA LYS A 102 -12.40 -20.82 -2.58
C LYS A 102 -12.59 -20.28 -3.99
N TYR A 103 -12.61 -18.96 -4.19
CA TYR A 103 -13.07 -18.36 -5.45
C TYR A 103 -11.97 -17.64 -6.24
N VAL A 104 -10.82 -17.34 -5.64
CA VAL A 104 -9.72 -16.66 -6.32
C VAL A 104 -8.74 -17.64 -6.98
N VAL A 105 -8.84 -18.94 -6.69
CA VAL A 105 -7.83 -19.95 -7.06
C VAL A 105 -7.54 -20.04 -8.56
N ASN A 106 -8.53 -19.74 -9.41
CA ASN A 106 -8.44 -19.94 -10.85
C ASN A 106 -8.27 -18.65 -11.66
N GLU A 107 -8.07 -17.51 -11.00
CA GLU A 107 -8.04 -16.19 -11.66
C GLU A 107 -6.60 -15.66 -11.79
N SER A 108 -6.25 -15.18 -12.98
CA SER A 108 -4.90 -14.68 -13.29
C SER A 108 -4.62 -13.26 -12.79
N GLU A 109 -5.67 -12.43 -12.67
CA GLU A 109 -5.61 -11.07 -12.17
C GLU A 109 -6.90 -10.77 -11.40
N VAL A 110 -6.78 -10.51 -10.09
CA VAL A 110 -7.93 -10.25 -9.23
C VAL A 110 -7.90 -8.82 -8.70
N PHE A 111 -9.04 -8.14 -8.87
CA PHE A 111 -9.27 -6.80 -8.37
C PHE A 111 -10.00 -6.87 -7.03
N ILE A 112 -9.46 -6.20 -6.02
CA ILE A 112 -10.13 -6.04 -4.73
C ILE A 112 -10.53 -4.58 -4.59
N ILE A 113 -11.84 -4.34 -4.46
CA ILE A 113 -12.38 -3.01 -4.21
C ILE A 113 -12.55 -2.83 -2.71
N LYS A 114 -12.10 -1.69 -2.20
CA LYS A 114 -12.33 -1.31 -0.80
C LYS A 114 -12.43 0.21 -0.63
N PRO A 115 -13.00 0.69 0.48
CA PRO A 115 -12.99 2.12 0.78
C PRO A 115 -11.57 2.67 0.94
N LEU A 116 -11.30 3.83 0.36
CA LEU A 116 -10.09 4.60 0.60
C LEU A 116 -10.20 5.28 1.96
N VAL A 117 -9.43 4.80 2.93
CA VAL A 117 -9.40 5.37 4.28
C VAL A 117 -8.91 6.83 4.22
N THR A 118 -9.55 7.72 4.96
CA THR A 118 -9.19 9.14 5.02
C THR A 118 -7.72 9.33 5.39
N GLU A 119 -7.07 10.35 4.80
CA GLU A 119 -5.64 10.65 4.98
C GLU A 119 -4.69 9.52 4.55
N ALA A 120 -5.18 8.50 3.82
CA ALA A 120 -4.37 7.51 3.15
C ALA A 120 -3.28 8.19 2.32
N PRO A 121 -1.99 7.87 2.56
CA PRO A 121 -0.93 8.54 1.84
C PRO A 121 -0.77 7.93 0.45
N THR A 122 -1.20 8.69 -0.54
CA THR A 122 -1.08 8.35 -1.96
C THR A 122 -0.05 9.25 -2.66
N LYS A 123 0.29 8.89 -3.89
CA LYS A 123 1.10 9.70 -4.79
C LYS A 123 0.70 9.46 -6.24
N ASN A 124 0.78 10.51 -7.04
CA ASN A 124 0.61 10.38 -8.48
C ASN A 124 1.91 9.95 -9.16
N ILE A 125 1.87 8.84 -9.89
CA ILE A 125 2.98 8.36 -10.72
C ILE A 125 2.43 8.05 -12.11
N ASN A 126 2.99 8.72 -13.12
CA ASN A 126 2.63 8.50 -14.53
C ASN A 126 1.11 8.61 -14.81
N GLY A 127 0.41 9.46 -14.07
CA GLY A 127 -1.04 9.68 -14.17
C GLY A 127 -1.89 8.69 -13.39
N VAL A 128 -1.28 7.80 -12.59
CA VAL A 128 -1.97 6.87 -11.70
C VAL A 128 -1.76 7.31 -10.27
N GLU A 129 -2.86 7.52 -9.55
CA GLU A 129 -2.81 7.74 -8.09
C GLU A 129 -2.61 6.37 -7.42
N THR A 130 -1.47 6.20 -6.75
CA THR A 130 -1.02 4.90 -6.22
C THR A 130 -0.55 5.02 -4.77
N ALA A 131 -0.31 3.89 -4.11
CA ALA A 131 0.11 3.84 -2.72
C ALA A 131 1.55 4.37 -2.52
N THR A 132 1.76 5.04 -1.40
CA THR A 132 3.11 5.30 -0.87
C THR A 132 3.62 4.10 -0.07
N ILE A 133 4.92 4.05 0.21
CA ILE A 133 5.49 2.98 1.05
C ILE A 133 4.92 3.04 2.48
N GLU A 134 4.64 4.23 3.00
CA GLU A 134 3.99 4.40 4.31
C GLU A 134 2.60 3.75 4.31
N LYS A 135 1.82 3.93 3.24
CA LYS A 135 0.51 3.31 3.08
C LYS A 135 0.63 1.79 3.02
N MET A 136 1.53 1.28 2.18
CA MET A 136 1.74 -0.17 2.01
C MET A 136 2.06 -0.86 3.34
N LEU A 137 3.00 -0.31 4.12
CA LEU A 137 3.40 -0.88 5.41
C LEU A 137 2.25 -0.92 6.42
N VAL A 138 1.50 0.18 6.51
CA VAL A 138 0.31 0.25 7.38
C VAL A 138 -0.77 -0.72 6.88
N ASP A 139 -0.96 -0.84 5.57
CA ASP A 139 -1.98 -1.71 5.00
C ASP A 139 -1.69 -3.18 5.27
N ILE A 140 -0.42 -3.61 5.11
CA ILE A 140 0.05 -4.95 5.46
C ILE A 140 -0.15 -5.25 6.95
N PHE A 141 0.13 -4.28 7.81
CA PHE A 141 -0.02 -4.43 9.26
C PHE A 141 -1.49 -4.57 9.70
N CYS A 142 -2.40 -3.84 9.05
CA CYS A 142 -3.79 -3.72 9.50
C CYS A 142 -4.77 -4.68 8.82
N ASP A 143 -4.36 -5.44 7.79
CA ASP A 143 -5.27 -6.27 6.99
C ASP A 143 -4.66 -7.66 6.74
N ASP A 144 -4.89 -8.55 7.69
CA ASP A 144 -4.37 -9.92 7.66
C ASP A 144 -5.15 -10.85 6.70
N VAL A 145 -6.22 -10.35 6.08
CA VAL A 145 -7.03 -11.07 5.11
C VAL A 145 -6.43 -10.89 3.73
N ILE A 146 -6.28 -9.65 3.27
CA ILE A 146 -5.70 -9.34 1.96
C ILE A 146 -4.21 -9.64 1.96
N PHE A 147 -3.50 -9.32 3.04
CA PHE A 147 -2.06 -9.49 3.15
C PHE A 147 -1.68 -10.72 3.96
N PHE A 148 -2.48 -11.78 3.90
CA PHE A 148 -2.23 -13.03 4.62
C PHE A 148 -0.82 -13.60 4.34
N ALA A 149 -0.38 -13.59 3.07
CA ALA A 149 0.93 -14.08 2.67
C ALA A 149 2.10 -13.22 3.19
N GLN A 150 1.82 -11.98 3.60
CA GLN A 150 2.81 -11.06 4.15
C GLN A 150 2.83 -11.08 5.68
N GLN A 151 2.00 -11.87 6.37
CA GLN A 151 1.96 -11.89 7.83
C GLN A 151 3.15 -12.63 8.46
N GLY A 152 3.30 -12.50 9.78
CA GLY A 152 4.29 -13.25 10.56
C GLY A 152 5.73 -12.78 10.31
N ALA A 153 6.64 -13.74 10.08
CA ALA A 153 8.05 -13.46 9.85
C ALA A 153 8.27 -12.63 8.57
N GLU A 154 7.43 -12.83 7.55
CA GLU A 154 7.53 -12.09 6.30
C GLU A 154 7.21 -10.60 6.50
N MET A 155 6.25 -10.25 7.35
CA MET A 155 5.94 -8.86 7.70
C MET A 155 7.17 -8.17 8.30
N ARG A 156 7.87 -8.86 9.21
CA ARG A 156 9.09 -8.34 9.82
C ARG A 156 10.15 -8.08 8.76
N THR A 157 10.38 -9.03 7.84
CA THR A 157 11.32 -8.88 6.73
C THR A 157 10.96 -7.69 5.83
N ILE A 158 9.68 -7.54 5.46
CA ILE A 158 9.19 -6.44 4.65
C ILE A 158 9.49 -5.09 5.30
N PHE A 159 9.18 -4.96 6.59
CA PHE A 159 9.44 -3.72 7.34
C PHE A 159 10.94 -3.41 7.41
N ILE A 160 11.79 -4.38 7.78
CA ILE A 160 13.26 -4.18 7.84
C ILE A 160 13.78 -3.68 6.49
N ASN A 161 13.46 -4.41 5.42
CA ASN A 161 13.92 -4.08 4.08
C ASN A 161 13.43 -2.70 3.61
N ALA A 162 12.18 -2.33 3.94
CA ALA A 162 11.64 -1.01 3.61
C ALA A 162 12.39 0.12 4.33
N PHE A 163 12.64 -0.02 5.64
CA PHE A 163 13.36 0.97 6.44
C PHE A 163 14.84 1.10 6.06
N GLU A 164 15.48 0.01 5.64
CA GLU A 164 16.88 0.03 5.20
C GLU A 164 17.05 0.63 3.80
N LYS A 165 16.15 0.29 2.86
CA LYS A 165 16.24 0.72 1.45
C LYS A 165 15.75 2.14 1.23
N TYR A 166 14.70 2.56 1.94
CA TYR A 166 13.98 3.78 1.65
C TYR A 166 13.79 4.65 2.87
N THR A 167 13.69 5.95 2.63
CA THR A 167 13.30 6.87 3.70
C THR A 167 11.80 6.87 3.87
N ILE A 168 11.35 6.50 5.07
CA ILE A 168 9.94 6.46 5.44
C ILE A 168 9.58 7.69 6.26
N ASN A 169 8.50 8.36 5.88
CA ASN A 169 7.91 9.45 6.63
C ASN A 169 7.04 8.87 7.77
N GLN A 170 7.69 8.68 8.92
CA GLN A 170 7.11 8.05 10.12
C GLN A 170 5.86 8.79 10.62
N ASN A 171 5.82 10.13 10.50
CA ASN A 171 4.63 10.91 10.86
C ASN A 171 3.44 10.62 9.96
N LYS A 172 3.69 10.56 8.65
CA LYS A 172 2.66 10.25 7.66
C LYS A 172 2.15 8.81 7.88
N MET A 173 3.06 7.88 8.17
CA MET A 173 2.74 6.49 8.49
C MET A 173 1.89 6.37 9.77
N LEU A 174 2.31 6.97 10.88
CA LEU A 174 1.57 6.94 12.15
C LEU A 174 0.21 7.62 12.06
N ARG A 175 0.12 8.74 11.34
CA ARG A 175 -1.17 9.42 11.12
C ARG A 175 -2.13 8.52 10.33
N TYR A 176 -1.64 7.81 9.32
CA TYR A 176 -2.47 6.87 8.57
C TYR A 176 -2.88 5.66 9.41
N ALA A 177 -1.97 5.11 10.21
CA ALA A 177 -2.28 4.03 11.16
C ALA A 177 -3.33 4.43 12.20
N ASP A 178 -3.35 5.70 12.62
CA ASP A 178 -4.37 6.27 13.51
C ASP A 178 -5.77 6.19 12.89
N ARG A 179 -5.89 6.52 11.60
CA ARG A 179 -7.16 6.41 10.85
C ARG A 179 -7.61 4.96 10.68
N ARG A 180 -6.71 4.00 10.86
CA ARG A 180 -7.00 2.57 10.88
C ARG A 180 -7.05 1.97 12.29
N SER A 181 -7.09 2.81 13.34
CA SER A 181 -7.16 2.39 14.75
C SER A 181 -6.04 1.44 15.20
N ASN A 182 -4.85 1.57 14.63
CA ASN A 182 -3.71 0.67 14.86
C ASN A 182 -2.40 1.44 15.13
N LYS A 183 -2.50 2.71 15.54
CA LYS A 183 -1.33 3.59 15.71
C LYS A 183 -0.39 3.10 16.79
N ASP A 184 -0.92 2.74 17.95
CA ASP A 184 -0.10 2.39 19.12
C ASP A 184 0.53 1.01 18.92
N GLU A 185 -0.22 0.06 18.39
CA GLU A 185 0.22 -1.28 18.03
C GLU A 185 1.32 -1.23 16.96
N LEU A 186 1.11 -0.45 15.89
CA LEU A 186 2.12 -0.26 14.86
C LEU A 186 3.38 0.40 15.43
N ASN A 187 3.22 1.42 16.28
CA ASN A 187 4.35 2.10 16.91
C ASN A 187 5.18 1.14 17.77
N GLN A 188 4.53 0.31 18.58
CA GLN A 188 5.19 -0.73 19.38
C GLN A 188 5.87 -1.76 18.48
N TYR A 189 5.19 -2.23 17.44
CA TYR A 189 5.74 -3.19 16.49
C TYR A 189 7.03 -2.68 15.84
N VAL A 190 7.01 -1.46 15.27
CA VAL A 190 8.15 -0.89 14.55
C VAL A 190 9.36 -0.64 15.47
N LYS A 191 9.13 -0.29 16.75
CA LYS A 191 10.19 -0.20 17.77
C LYS A 191 10.98 -1.51 17.94
N THR A 192 10.35 -2.66 17.72
CA THR A 192 11.03 -3.97 17.81
C THR A 192 11.80 -4.35 16.55
N ILE A 193 11.78 -3.51 15.52
CA ILE A 193 12.24 -3.84 14.16
C ILE A 193 13.30 -2.88 13.67
N SER A 194 13.16 -1.59 13.95
CA SER A 194 14.03 -0.57 13.37
C SER A 194 14.56 0.40 14.40
N ASN A 195 15.89 0.48 14.48
CA ASN A 195 16.60 1.53 15.22
C ASN A 195 16.51 2.90 14.52
N LEU A 196 16.01 2.95 13.28
CA LEU A 196 15.76 4.20 12.55
C LEU A 196 14.44 4.85 12.98
N TRP A 197 13.63 4.14 13.77
CA TRP A 197 12.37 4.63 14.30
C TRP A 197 12.59 5.65 15.41
N GLN A 198 11.91 6.79 15.33
CA GLN A 198 12.13 7.91 16.27
C GLN A 198 10.90 8.23 17.14
N TYR A 199 9.83 7.43 17.12
CA TYR A 199 8.62 7.59 17.97
C TYR A 199 8.54 6.48 19.01
#